data_AF-A0A7V9V2U4-F1
#
_entry.id   AF-A0A7V9V2U4-F1
#
_cell.length_a   1.000
_cell.length_b   1.000
_cell.length_c   1.000
_cell.angle_alpha   90.00
_cell.angle_beta   90.00
_cell.angle_gamma   90.00
#
_symmetry.space_group_name_H-M   'P 1'
#
loop_
_entity.id
_entity.type
_entity.pdbx_description
1 polymer ?
#
loop_
_entity_poly.entity_id
_entity_poly.type
_entity_poly.pdbx_seq_one_letter_code
_entity_poly.pdbx_strand_id
1 'polypeptide(L)' 'MEFRVRRAPRIETEITVPGDKSISHRAVILAALSNGICVLRGFLPSED' A
#
# COMPACT_ATOMS: atom_id res chain seq x y z
N MET A 1 -19.52 -4.43 7.95
CA MET A 1 -19.87 -4.17 6.53
C MET A 1 -20.07 -5.52 5.87
N GLU A 2 -21.20 -5.77 5.21
CA GLU A 2 -21.45 -7.05 4.52
C GLU A 2 -21.13 -6.87 3.02
N PHE A 3 -20.17 -7.65 2.51
CA PHE A 3 -19.88 -7.67 1.08
C PHE A 3 -20.75 -8.73 0.39
N ARG A 4 -21.41 -8.35 -0.70
CA ARG A 4 -22.12 -9.28 -1.60
C ARG A 4 -21.43 -9.28 -2.96
N VAL A 5 -21.03 -10.46 -3.42
CA VAL A 5 -20.28 -10.64 -4.66
C VAL A 5 -21.13 -11.40 -5.69
N ARG A 6 -20.99 -11.07 -6.97
CA ARG A 6 -21.62 -11.76 -8.11
C ARG A 6 -20.57 -12.02 -9.19
N ARG A 7 -20.86 -12.94 -10.11
CA ARG A 7 -19.97 -13.24 -11.24
C ARG A 7 -19.72 -11.98 -12.07
N ALA A 8 -18.45 -11.61 -12.23
CA ALA A 8 -18.03 -10.55 -13.13
C ALA A 8 -17.84 -11.09 -14.57
N PRO A 9 -18.09 -10.27 -15.61
CA PRO A 9 -17.64 -10.57 -16.97
C PRO A 9 -16.10 -10.53 -17.06
N ARG A 10 -15.53 -10.78 -18.24
CA ARG A 10 -14.08 -10.62 -18.45
C ARG A 10 -13.68 -9.18 -18.12
N ILE A 11 -12.71 -9.01 -17.22
CA ILE A 11 -12.16 -7.71 -16.85
C ILE A 11 -10.83 -7.54 -17.59
N GLU A 12 -10.78 -6.59 -18.52
CA GLU A 12 -9.57 -6.19 -19.24
C GLU A 12 -9.27 -4.73 -18.91
N THR A 13 -8.38 -4.52 -17.96
CA THR A 13 -7.97 -3.19 -17.53
C THR A 13 -6.54 -3.22 -17.05
N GLU A 14 -5.89 -2.05 -17.11
CA GLU A 14 -4.65 -1.78 -16.40
C GLU A 14 -4.99 -0.94 -15.17
N ILE A 15 -4.44 -1.30 -14.02
CA ILE A 15 -4.57 -0.54 -12.78
C ILE A 15 -3.24 -0.49 -12.06
N THR A 16 -3.02 0.58 -11.31
CA THR A 16 -1.94 0.65 -10.31
C THR A 16 -2.52 0.26 -8.96
N VAL A 17 -1.91 -0.74 -8.33
CA VAL A 17 -2.27 -1.15 -6.97
C VAL A 17 -1.64 -0.21 -5.94
N PRO A 18 -2.19 -0.14 -4.71
CA PRO A 18 -1.54 0.58 -3.62
C PRO A 18 -0.13 0.06 -3.32
N GLY A 19 0.64 0.84 -2.56
CA GLY A 19 1.97 0.44 -2.10
C GLY A 19 1.97 -0.85 -1.28
N ASP A 20 3.14 -1.46 -1.11
CA ASP A 20 3.26 -2.68 -0.30
C ASP A 20 3.24 -2.36 1.20
N LYS A 21 2.42 -3.08 1.96
CA LYS A 21 2.26 -2.91 3.41
C LYS A 21 3.56 -3.21 4.17
N SER A 22 4.22 -4.31 3.84
CA SER A 22 5.43 -4.76 4.54
C SER A 22 6.63 -3.83 4.26
N ILE A 23 6.74 -3.31 3.04
CA ILE A 23 7.73 -2.29 2.67
C ILE A 23 7.41 -0.98 3.36
N SER A 24 6.15 -0.53 3.34
CA SER A 24 5.73 0.73 3.97
C SER A 24 6.06 0.73 5.47
N HIS A 25 5.70 -0.34 6.19
CA HIS A 25 5.99 -0.48 7.62
C HIS A 25 7.51 -0.43 7.89
N ARG A 26 8.30 -1.23 7.15
CA ARG A 26 9.76 -1.25 7.31
C ARG A 26 10.42 0.07 6.91
N ALA A 27 9.94 0.73 5.87
CA ALA A 27 10.48 2.00 5.40
C ALA A 27 10.31 3.11 6.44
N VAL A 28 9.17 3.17 7.13
CA VAL A 28 8.96 4.11 8.24
C VAL A 28 9.87 3.81 9.42
N ILE A 29 10.02 2.54 9.81
CA ILE A 29 10.93 2.15 10.90
C ILE A 29 12.37 2.59 10.57
N LEU A 30 12.86 2.29 9.36
CA LEU A 30 14.21 2.65 8.94
C LEU A 30 14.39 4.18 8.85
N ALA A 31 13.40 4.90 8.34
CA ALA A 31 13.42 6.36 8.27
C ALA A 31 13.51 6.99 9.67
N ALA A 32 12.75 6.48 10.64
CA ALA A 32 12.75 6.95 12.01
C ALA A 32 14.10 6.73 12.74
N LEU A 33 14.88 5.73 12.30
CA LEU A 33 16.22 5.43 12.85
C LEU A 33 17.34 6.20 12.13
N SER A 34 17.03 6.93 11.06
CA SER A 34 18.04 7.60 10.24
C SER A 34 18.38 8.99 10.77
N ASN A 35 19.59 9.48 10.46
CA ASN A 35 20.03 10.83 10.80
C ASN A 35 19.86 11.79 9.61
N GLY A 36 18.62 12.02 9.18
CA GLY A 36 18.32 12.90 8.06
C GLY A 36 16.86 12.86 7.60
N ILE A 37 16.55 13.64 6.57
CA ILE A 37 15.21 13.68 5.97
C ILE A 37 15.04 12.48 5.04
N CYS A 38 14.01 11.67 5.27
CA CYS A 38 13.58 10.62 4.35
C CYS A 38 12.30 11.02 3.62
N VAL A 39 12.26 10.80 2.30
CA VAL A 39 11.05 11.01 1.47
C VAL A 39 10.59 9.67 0.93
N LEU A 40 9.45 9.17 1.43
CA LEU A 40 8.86 7.90 1.00
C LEU A 40 7.78 8.15 -0.07
N ARG A 41 7.89 7.50 -1.23
CA ARG A 41 6.91 7.57 -2.32
C ARG A 41 6.21 6.22 -2.48
N GLY A 42 4.92 6.23 -2.82
CA GLY A 42 4.12 5.01 -2.88
C GLY A 42 3.93 4.36 -1.50
N PHE A 43 4.03 5.14 -0.42
CA PHE A 43 3.78 4.67 0.94
C PHE A 43 2.30 4.27 1.09
N LEU A 44 2.05 3.08 1.66
CA LEU A 44 0.72 2.61 2.00
C LEU A 44 0.40 2.98 3.46
N PRO A 45 -0.51 3.93 3.73
CA PRO A 45 -0.99 4.21 5.08
C PRO A 45 -1.99 3.14 5.51
N SER A 46 -1.49 2.01 6.01
CA SER A 46 -2.30 0.92 6.57
C SER A 46 -2.77 1.27 7.99
N GLU A 47 -3.97 0.83 8.37
CA GLU A 47 -4.49 0.91 9.76
C GLU A 47 -4.00 -0.23 10.67
N ASP A 48 -2.94 -0.94 10.24
CA ASP A 48 -2.34 -2.05 10.97
C ASP A 48 -1.58 -1.59 12.22
#